data_AF-A0A9W9N919-F1
#
_entry.id   AF-A0A9W9N919-F1
#
_cell.length_a   1.000
_cell.length_b   1.000
_cell.length_c   1.000
_cell.angle_alpha   90.00
_cell.angle_beta   90.00
_cell.angle_gamma   90.00
#
_symmetry.space_group_name_H-M   'P 1'
#
loop_
_entity.id
_entity.type
_entity.pdbx_description
1 polymer ?
#
loop_
_entity_poly.entity_id
_entity_poly.type
_entity_poly.pdbx_seq_one_letter_code
_entity_poly.pdbx_strand_id
1 'polypeptide(L)'
;MRFYKPIFRCEFEGVAETQSVVLEKDVKCDVDVLIMESVSGYKVKASPRLVDRWLDAVVHVAGSAPIFLLIISGLLTWALMGIHFGQSDVWVAMISDVQAILCYVFDSFLMRQLLREYSEQRSAMIEIKSRGNSHRRMLGNFKEKMGSEAIRRIAEKCGGEHLHPLDHGLRTQSLFARCIIFSAKLFGHIIAVGLYWVGIFVWLGFGHHCGWSDRWQLYINDATSALMILVFAFLACLRECYADYTNTCVDAIFRLDSTLEKELRRLSQDDLPNATETIMPPKETYLQVVIFYYADVIGTLVGIIILLLVIITWAAVGPVFQFNNTWWLLIGTYAGLVGLFDSFVLRNIQGKVHQYIESQIDDLDEDDKIIFNGLSLPTPSADKPKEPSLSRRASRHIDAISSNLLMVLAGFLVTIGCLVASSAMHWSLTGQLISNVPPSIIETFFMLILITGQNDAEAKARIDLTNIYYRRQRLLSFIKHVKTIDGETQPIESAESN
;
A
#
# COMPACT_ATOMS: atom_id res chain seq x y z
N MET A 1 -3.88 25.78 21.25
CA MET A 1 -4.21 24.46 20.67
C MET A 1 -3.01 24.00 19.84
N ARG A 2 -2.52 22.75 19.99
CA ARG A 2 -1.61 22.18 18.98
C ARG A 2 -2.45 21.88 17.75
N PHE A 3 -2.20 22.60 16.64
CA PHE A 3 -2.88 22.31 15.38
C PHE A 3 -2.58 20.87 14.96
N TYR A 4 -3.62 20.13 14.59
CA TYR A 4 -3.47 18.81 13.98
C TYR A 4 -2.60 18.95 12.71
N LYS A 5 -1.60 18.09 12.57
CA LYS A 5 -0.78 17.97 11.35
C LYS A 5 -1.13 16.62 10.70
N PRO A 6 -1.41 16.57 9.39
CA PRO A 6 -1.72 15.32 8.72
C PRO A 6 -0.45 14.47 8.58
N ILE A 7 -0.60 13.16 8.40
CA ILE A 7 0.49 12.17 8.40
C ILE A 7 1.63 12.56 7.42
N PHE A 8 1.28 13.05 6.23
CA PHE A 8 2.22 13.54 5.20
C PHE A 8 3.03 14.78 5.58
N ARG A 9 2.66 15.50 6.65
CA ARG A 9 3.25 16.77 7.09
C ARG A 9 3.93 16.67 8.47
N CYS A 10 3.98 15.47 9.04
CA CYS A 10 4.77 15.17 10.22
C CYS A 10 6.22 14.85 9.82
N GLU A 11 7.17 15.51 10.47
CA GLU A 11 8.53 14.99 10.63
C GLU A 11 8.42 13.62 11.32
N PHE A 12 9.23 12.66 10.85
CA PHE A 12 9.25 11.31 11.39
C PHE A 12 10.69 10.96 11.73
N GLU A 13 10.92 10.69 13.01
CA GLU A 13 12.20 10.28 13.56
C GLU A 13 12.16 8.77 13.82
N GLY A 14 13.26 8.09 13.52
CA GLY A 14 13.35 6.65 13.65
C GLY A 14 14.79 6.21 13.87
N VAL A 15 14.94 5.19 14.70
CA VAL A 15 16.21 4.54 14.97
C VAL A 15 15.98 3.04 14.96
N ALA A 16 16.88 2.29 14.33
CA ALA A 16 16.82 0.84 14.30
C ALA A 16 17.42 0.24 15.57
N GLU A 17 16.82 -0.84 16.07
CA GLU A 17 17.29 -1.57 17.24
C GLU A 17 18.75 -2.03 17.05
N THR A 18 19.63 -1.53 17.92
CA THR A 18 21.07 -1.82 17.91
C THR A 18 21.31 -3.26 18.33
N GLN A 19 22.09 -4.02 17.55
CA GLN A 19 22.42 -5.40 17.87
C GLN A 19 23.65 -5.46 18.78
N SER A 20 23.50 -5.99 20.00
CA SER A 20 24.60 -6.21 20.95
C SER A 20 25.41 -7.47 20.64
N VAL A 21 26.71 -7.42 20.92
CA VAL A 21 27.60 -8.58 20.98
C VAL A 21 27.99 -8.79 22.44
N VAL A 22 27.18 -9.55 23.19
CA VAL A 22 27.52 -9.93 24.56
C VAL A 22 28.57 -11.03 24.51
N LEU A 23 29.75 -10.76 25.07
CA LEU A 23 30.79 -11.75 25.33
C LEU A 23 30.63 -12.23 26.78
N GLU A 24 29.96 -13.36 26.99
CA GLU A 24 29.82 -13.96 28.31
C GLU A 24 30.97 -14.95 28.56
N LYS A 25 31.83 -14.65 29.53
CA LYS A 25 32.91 -15.55 29.95
C LYS A 25 32.34 -16.70 30.78
N ASP A 26 32.43 -17.93 30.26
CA ASP A 26 32.13 -19.12 31.07
C ASP A 26 33.22 -19.29 32.15
N VAL A 27 32.81 -19.23 33.42
CA VAL A 27 33.73 -19.29 34.57
C VAL A 27 34.30 -20.70 34.80
N LYS A 28 33.91 -21.71 34.01
CA LYS A 28 34.38 -23.10 34.15
C LYS A 28 35.28 -23.64 33.05
N CYS A 29 35.32 -23.01 31.88
CA CYS A 29 36.21 -23.37 30.77
C CYS A 29 36.70 -22.07 30.13
N ASP A 30 38.01 -21.95 29.89
CA ASP A 30 38.65 -20.75 29.31
C ASP A 30 38.40 -20.66 27.78
N VAL A 31 37.12 -20.62 27.41
CA VAL A 31 36.61 -20.65 26.03
C VAL A 31 35.43 -19.68 25.95
N ASP A 32 35.53 -18.64 25.12
CA ASP A 32 34.43 -17.69 24.90
C ASP A 32 33.24 -18.38 24.20
N VAL A 33 32.19 -18.70 24.95
CA VAL A 33 30.96 -19.30 24.41
C VAL A 33 30.04 -18.20 23.89
N LEU A 34 30.04 -18.01 22.56
CA LEU A 34 29.14 -17.10 21.86
C LEU A 34 27.68 -17.59 21.91
N ILE A 35 26.91 -17.13 22.89
CA ILE A 35 25.47 -17.35 22.93
C ILE A 35 24.81 -16.57 21.77
N MET A 36 24.14 -17.29 20.87
CA MET A 36 23.41 -16.70 19.75
C MET A 36 22.10 -16.06 20.24
N GLU A 37 22.19 -14.86 20.78
CA GLU A 37 21.03 -14.01 21.03
C GLU A 37 20.27 -13.75 19.70
N SER A 38 18.93 -13.79 19.76
CA SER A 38 18.08 -13.90 18.58
C SER A 38 18.14 -12.67 17.68
N VAL A 39 18.45 -12.88 16.40
CA VAL A 39 18.46 -11.83 15.36
C VAL A 39 17.09 -11.14 15.30
N SER A 40 17.06 -9.83 15.58
CA SER A 40 15.80 -9.07 15.56
C SER A 40 15.27 -8.92 14.13
N GLY A 41 14.02 -9.36 13.93
CA GLY A 41 13.27 -9.19 12.68
C GLY A 41 12.41 -7.92 12.69
N TYR A 42 11.76 -7.61 11.57
CA TYR A 42 10.86 -6.46 11.52
C TYR A 42 9.59 -6.72 12.34
N LYS A 43 9.20 -5.75 13.16
CA LYS A 43 7.93 -5.76 13.90
C LYS A 43 7.15 -4.50 13.54
N VAL A 44 6.01 -4.68 12.90
CA VAL A 44 5.08 -3.59 12.57
C VAL A 44 4.71 -2.85 13.87
N LYS A 45 4.99 -1.55 13.92
CA LYS A 45 4.74 -0.71 15.10
C LYS A 45 3.26 -0.36 15.18
N ALA A 46 2.57 -0.90 16.18
CA ALA A 46 1.16 -0.58 16.42
C ALA A 46 0.98 0.91 16.79
N SER A 47 -0.12 1.52 16.33
CA SER A 47 -0.43 2.92 16.68
C SER A 47 -0.52 3.12 18.20
N PRO A 48 0.06 4.22 18.75
CA PRO A 48 0.01 4.48 20.19
C PRO A 48 -1.43 4.63 20.71
N ARG A 49 -2.35 5.13 19.87
CA ARG A 49 -3.75 5.38 20.24
C ARG A 49 -4.57 4.08 20.18
N LEU A 50 -5.31 3.79 21.25
CA LEU A 50 -6.22 2.62 21.34
C LEU A 50 -7.29 2.63 20.24
N VAL A 51 -7.86 3.82 19.96
CA VAL A 51 -8.85 4.04 18.90
C VAL A 51 -8.31 3.63 17.53
N ASP A 52 -7.09 4.07 17.20
CA ASP A 52 -6.47 3.77 15.91
C ASP A 52 -6.23 2.26 15.78
N ARG A 53 -5.74 1.58 16.82
CA ARG A 53 -5.58 0.12 16.84
C ARG A 53 -6.89 -0.64 16.64
N TRP A 54 -7.99 -0.18 17.25
CA TRP A 54 -9.31 -0.80 17.06
C TRP A 54 -9.79 -0.62 15.62
N LEU A 55 -9.61 0.59 15.06
CA LEU A 55 -9.94 0.88 13.67
C LEU A 55 -9.11 0.03 12.68
N ASP A 56 -7.80 -0.07 12.91
CA ASP A 56 -6.91 -0.88 12.08
C ASP A 56 -7.31 -2.36 12.08
N ALA A 57 -7.79 -2.87 13.22
CA ALA A 57 -8.34 -4.22 13.33
C ALA A 57 -9.66 -4.40 12.58
N VAL A 58 -10.59 -3.44 12.65
CA VAL A 58 -11.85 -3.46 11.88
C VAL A 58 -11.57 -3.45 10.38
N VAL A 59 -10.64 -2.62 9.93
CA VAL A 59 -10.23 -2.52 8.52
C VAL A 59 -9.55 -3.80 8.04
N HIS A 60 -8.67 -4.39 8.84
CA HIS A 60 -8.06 -5.69 8.53
C HIS A 60 -9.11 -6.81 8.40
N VAL A 61 -10.11 -6.83 9.29
CA VAL A 61 -11.25 -7.77 9.18
C VAL A 61 -12.07 -7.51 7.91
N ALA A 62 -12.33 -6.25 7.55
CA ALA A 62 -13.08 -5.91 6.35
C ALA A 62 -12.36 -6.31 5.04
N GLY A 63 -11.03 -6.23 4.99
CA GLY A 63 -10.20 -6.74 3.89
C GLY A 63 -10.00 -8.27 3.90
N SER A 64 -10.48 -8.98 4.91
CA SER A 64 -10.18 -10.41 5.05
C SER A 64 -10.93 -11.31 4.06
N ALA A 65 -10.31 -12.45 3.73
CA ALA A 65 -10.88 -13.48 2.85
C ALA A 65 -12.34 -13.90 3.18
N PRO A 66 -12.74 -14.16 4.45
CA PRO A 66 -14.12 -14.54 4.75
C PRO A 66 -15.13 -13.41 4.49
N ILE A 67 -14.78 -12.14 4.73
CA ILE A 67 -15.67 -11.01 4.43
C ILE A 67 -15.81 -10.83 2.91
N PHE A 68 -14.71 -10.95 2.15
CA PHE A 68 -14.76 -10.92 0.69
C PHE A 68 -15.65 -12.03 0.11
N LEU A 69 -15.52 -13.27 0.61
CA LEU A 69 -16.36 -14.40 0.19
C LEU A 69 -17.84 -14.23 0.61
N LEU A 70 -18.11 -13.62 1.77
CA LEU A 70 -19.46 -13.27 2.20
C LEU A 70 -20.10 -12.26 1.25
N ILE A 71 -19.36 -11.22 0.85
CA ILE A 71 -19.84 -10.20 -0.10
C ILE A 71 -20.11 -10.83 -1.47
N ILE A 72 -19.21 -11.68 -1.98
CA ILE A 72 -19.46 -12.45 -3.21
C ILE A 72 -20.72 -13.31 -3.08
N SER A 73 -20.90 -14.01 -1.96
CA SER A 73 -22.08 -14.84 -1.70
C SER A 73 -23.37 -14.00 -1.70
N GLY A 74 -23.35 -12.81 -1.11
CA GLY A 74 -24.45 -11.84 -1.15
C GLY A 74 -24.79 -11.38 -2.57
N LEU A 75 -23.78 -10.98 -3.35
CA LEU A 75 -23.94 -10.57 -4.75
C LEU A 75 -24.48 -11.71 -5.64
N LEU A 76 -23.97 -12.93 -5.48
CA LEU A 76 -24.46 -14.11 -6.19
C LEU A 76 -25.90 -14.45 -5.79
N THR A 77 -26.23 -14.35 -4.49
CA THR A 77 -27.60 -14.56 -4.01
C THR A 77 -28.56 -13.53 -4.61
N TRP A 78 -28.16 -12.25 -4.63
CA TRP A 78 -28.97 -11.19 -5.25
C TRP A 78 -29.17 -11.43 -6.76
N ALA A 79 -28.10 -11.77 -7.50
CA ALA A 79 -28.16 -12.04 -8.93
C ALA A 79 -29.03 -13.26 -9.27
N LEU A 80 -28.91 -14.36 -8.51
CA LEU A 80 -29.69 -15.59 -8.72
C LEU A 80 -31.17 -15.38 -8.37
N MET A 81 -31.48 -14.70 -7.27
CA MET A 81 -32.87 -14.36 -6.93
C MET A 81 -33.47 -13.34 -7.90
N GLY A 82 -32.65 -12.49 -8.53
CA GLY A 82 -33.05 -11.58 -9.62
C GLY A 82 -33.67 -12.29 -10.82
N ILE A 83 -33.37 -13.57 -11.07
CA ILE A 83 -34.02 -14.37 -12.12
C ILE A 83 -35.54 -14.50 -11.89
N HIS A 84 -35.98 -14.54 -10.62
CA HIS A 84 -37.40 -14.63 -10.26
C HIS A 84 -38.00 -13.27 -9.90
N PHE A 85 -37.26 -12.42 -9.18
CA PHE A 85 -37.77 -11.17 -8.62
C PHE A 85 -37.42 -9.90 -9.42
N GLY A 86 -36.63 -10.00 -10.50
CA GLY A 86 -36.13 -8.85 -11.28
C GLY A 86 -37.18 -8.02 -12.04
N GLN A 87 -38.46 -8.36 -11.95
CA GLN A 87 -39.57 -7.48 -12.40
C GLN A 87 -40.07 -6.52 -11.30
N SER A 88 -39.66 -6.74 -10.04
CA SER A 88 -39.97 -5.85 -8.92
C SER A 88 -38.95 -4.73 -8.83
N ASP A 89 -39.40 -3.48 -8.98
CA ASP A 89 -38.54 -2.30 -8.85
C ASP A 89 -37.87 -2.23 -7.46
N VAL A 90 -38.51 -2.78 -6.42
CA VAL A 90 -37.95 -2.88 -5.05
C VAL A 90 -36.78 -3.87 -4.99
N TRP A 91 -36.86 -5.00 -5.69
CA TRP A 91 -35.77 -5.98 -5.73
C TRP A 91 -34.55 -5.44 -6.49
N VAL A 92 -34.83 -4.73 -7.58
CA VAL A 92 -33.85 -4.15 -8.49
C VAL A 92 -33.10 -3.00 -7.80
N ALA A 93 -33.81 -2.05 -7.17
CA ALA A 93 -33.20 -0.93 -6.45
C ALA A 93 -32.44 -1.33 -5.15
N MET A 94 -32.80 -2.45 -4.51
CA MET A 94 -32.18 -2.89 -3.24
C MET A 94 -30.64 -2.91 -3.29
N ILE A 95 -30.04 -3.31 -4.43
CA ILE A 95 -28.58 -3.41 -4.54
C ILE A 95 -27.91 -2.03 -4.51
N SER A 96 -28.57 -0.99 -5.05
CA SER A 96 -28.11 0.39 -5.00
C SER A 96 -28.11 0.93 -3.57
N ASP A 97 -29.17 0.66 -2.81
CA ASP A 97 -29.29 1.09 -1.42
C ASP A 97 -28.23 0.44 -0.52
N VAL A 98 -28.00 -0.86 -0.70
CA VAL A 98 -26.94 -1.60 -0.02
C VAL A 98 -25.55 -1.09 -0.45
N GLN A 99 -25.36 -0.84 -1.75
CA GLN A 99 -24.10 -0.32 -2.28
C GLN A 99 -23.73 1.04 -1.69
N ALA A 100 -24.68 1.96 -1.61
CA ALA A 100 -24.46 3.31 -1.07
C ALA A 100 -23.83 3.27 0.34
N ILE A 101 -24.40 2.43 1.21
CA ILE A 101 -23.91 2.27 2.59
C ILE A 101 -22.54 1.58 2.59
N LEU A 102 -22.36 0.52 1.81
CA LEU A 102 -21.11 -0.23 1.77
C LEU A 102 -19.95 0.59 1.19
N CYS A 103 -20.13 1.28 0.07
CA CYS A 103 -19.08 2.08 -0.56
C CYS A 103 -18.61 3.21 0.35
N TYR A 104 -19.51 3.94 1.00
CA TYR A 104 -19.12 5.01 1.93
C TYR A 104 -18.28 4.50 3.12
N VAL A 105 -18.55 3.28 3.60
CA VAL A 105 -17.71 2.59 4.60
C VAL A 105 -16.37 2.17 3.98
N PHE A 106 -16.38 1.57 2.79
CA PHE A 106 -15.18 1.08 2.12
C PHE A 106 -14.25 2.19 1.64
N ASP A 107 -14.73 3.37 1.22
CA ASP A 107 -13.89 4.54 0.92
C ASP A 107 -13.06 4.94 2.14
N SER A 108 -13.71 5.03 3.30
CA SER A 108 -13.05 5.31 4.58
C SER A 108 -12.00 4.24 4.92
N PHE A 109 -12.30 2.97 4.65
CA PHE A 109 -11.38 1.85 4.90
C PHE A 109 -10.22 1.80 3.90
N LEU A 110 -10.43 2.07 2.61
CA LEU A 110 -9.38 2.12 1.60
C LEU A 110 -8.43 3.30 1.84
N MET A 111 -8.96 4.46 2.25
CA MET A 111 -8.16 5.59 2.69
C MET A 111 -7.33 5.22 3.93
N ARG A 112 -7.94 4.55 4.93
CA ARG A 112 -7.22 4.05 6.11
C ARG A 112 -6.10 3.08 5.75
N GLN A 113 -6.35 2.09 4.90
CA GLN A 113 -5.34 1.14 4.42
C GLN A 113 -4.18 1.86 3.75
N LEU A 114 -4.45 2.86 2.89
CA LEU A 114 -3.44 3.64 2.18
C LEU A 114 -2.56 4.48 3.13
N LEU A 115 -3.16 5.12 4.14
CA LEU A 115 -2.42 5.87 5.15
C LEU A 115 -1.59 4.95 6.04
N ARG A 116 -2.14 3.78 6.43
CA ARG A 116 -1.43 2.74 7.19
C ARG A 116 -0.21 2.24 6.42
N GLU A 117 -0.41 1.79 5.18
CA GLU A 117 0.64 1.33 4.25
C GLU A 117 1.79 2.34 4.13
N TYR A 118 1.48 3.62 3.88
CA TYR A 118 2.48 4.68 3.81
C TYR A 118 3.27 4.83 5.11
N SER A 119 2.61 4.79 6.27
CA SER A 119 3.27 4.92 7.57
C SER A 119 4.14 3.70 7.94
N GLU A 120 3.69 2.48 7.62
CA GLU A 120 4.44 1.25 7.83
C GLU A 120 5.71 1.24 6.96
N GLN A 121 5.58 1.54 5.66
CA GLN A 121 6.71 1.57 4.74
C GLN A 121 7.71 2.70 5.08
N ARG A 122 7.23 3.89 5.48
CA ARG A 122 8.10 4.97 5.98
C ARG A 122 8.86 4.57 7.25
N SER A 123 8.24 3.80 8.16
CA SER A 123 8.92 3.28 9.36
C SER A 123 9.94 2.19 9.04
N ALA A 124 9.65 1.30 8.08
CA ALA A 124 10.62 0.32 7.62
C ALA A 124 11.84 1.01 6.98
N MET A 125 11.60 2.00 6.12
CA MET A 125 12.64 2.70 5.36
C MET A 125 13.60 3.51 6.25
N ILE A 126 13.08 4.23 7.25
CA ILE A 126 13.93 5.02 8.16
C ILE A 126 14.84 4.13 9.02
N GLU A 127 14.38 2.94 9.39
CA GLU A 127 15.18 1.97 10.15
C GLU A 127 16.24 1.29 9.26
N ILE A 128 15.92 0.95 8.01
CA ILE A 128 16.92 0.48 7.04
C ILE A 128 17.99 1.56 6.79
N LYS A 129 17.61 2.83 6.68
CA LYS A 129 18.56 3.96 6.52
C LYS A 129 19.43 4.16 7.77
N SER A 130 18.82 4.10 8.96
CA SER A 130 19.51 4.16 10.26
C SER A 130 20.58 3.05 10.39
N ARG A 131 20.25 1.80 10.04
CA ARG A 131 21.23 0.70 9.98
C ARG A 131 22.27 0.92 8.88
N GLY A 132 21.85 1.32 7.69
CA GLY A 132 22.73 1.57 6.55
C GLY A 132 23.82 2.59 6.85
N ASN A 133 23.50 3.65 7.59
CA ASN A 133 24.48 4.64 8.06
C ASN A 133 25.46 4.07 9.10
N SER A 134 24.99 3.26 10.06
CA SER A 134 25.90 2.50 10.94
C SER A 134 26.79 1.53 10.17
N HIS A 135 26.24 0.82 9.18
CA HIS A 135 27.01 -0.09 8.33
C HIS A 135 28.11 0.66 7.59
N ARG A 136 27.76 1.77 6.92
CA ARG A 136 28.72 2.67 6.25
C ARG A 136 29.84 3.13 7.18
N ARG A 137 29.52 3.53 8.41
CA ARG A 137 30.50 3.93 9.44
C ARG A 137 31.45 2.78 9.79
N MET A 138 30.91 1.60 10.11
CA MET A 138 31.69 0.41 10.47
C MET A 138 32.57 -0.07 9.31
N LEU A 139 32.02 -0.10 8.08
CA LEU A 139 32.77 -0.42 6.85
C LEU A 139 33.88 0.60 6.57
N GLY A 140 33.67 1.89 6.86
CA GLY A 140 34.69 2.93 6.72
C GLY A 140 35.90 2.66 7.61
N ASN A 141 35.66 2.54 8.92
CA ASN A 141 36.71 2.21 9.91
C ASN A 141 37.43 0.90 9.57
N PHE A 142 36.69 -0.09 9.05
CA PHE A 142 37.24 -1.38 8.65
C PHE A 142 38.08 -1.31 7.36
N LYS A 143 37.63 -0.51 6.38
CA LYS A 143 38.35 -0.26 5.12
C LYS A 143 39.67 0.49 5.34
N GLU A 144 39.78 1.35 6.34
CA GLU A 144 41.06 2.00 6.69
C GLU A 144 42.07 0.99 7.25
N LYS A 145 41.62 -0.02 8.01
CA LYS A 145 42.46 -1.10 8.52
C LYS A 145 42.90 -2.09 7.43
N MET A 146 42.13 -2.23 6.35
CA MET A 146 42.36 -3.24 5.30
C MET A 146 42.85 -2.62 3.99
N GLY A 147 44.04 -3.03 3.53
CA GLY A 147 44.61 -2.54 2.27
C GLY A 147 43.71 -2.78 1.05
N SER A 148 43.66 -1.83 0.13
CA SER A 148 42.73 -1.84 -1.02
C SER A 148 42.85 -3.08 -1.92
N GLU A 149 44.02 -3.70 -1.97
CA GLU A 149 44.27 -4.94 -2.71
C GLU A 149 43.57 -6.17 -2.08
N ALA A 150 43.51 -6.25 -0.74
CA ALA A 150 42.79 -7.32 -0.06
C ALA A 150 41.28 -7.19 -0.29
N ILE A 151 40.74 -5.97 -0.21
CA ILE A 151 39.34 -5.67 -0.53
C ILE A 151 39.00 -6.12 -1.95
N ARG A 152 39.84 -5.81 -2.94
CA ARG A 152 39.62 -6.20 -4.34
C ARG A 152 39.55 -7.73 -4.52
N ARG A 153 40.47 -8.49 -3.93
CA ARG A 153 40.46 -9.97 -4.00
C ARG A 153 39.19 -10.58 -3.42
N ILE A 154 38.72 -10.05 -2.29
CA ILE A 154 37.46 -10.50 -1.66
C ILE A 154 36.28 -10.11 -2.54
N ALA A 155 36.25 -8.89 -3.09
CA ALA A 155 35.19 -8.43 -3.98
C ALA A 155 35.07 -9.27 -5.26
N GLU A 156 36.19 -9.69 -5.87
CA GLU A 156 36.22 -10.62 -7.01
C GLU A 156 35.61 -11.98 -6.64
N LYS A 157 36.00 -12.56 -5.50
CA LYS A 157 35.46 -13.83 -4.99
C LYS A 157 33.96 -13.76 -4.72
N CYS A 158 33.49 -12.67 -4.09
CA CYS A 158 32.07 -12.41 -3.86
C CYS A 158 31.29 -12.15 -5.15
N GLY A 159 31.94 -11.62 -6.19
CA GLY A 159 31.33 -11.22 -7.47
C GLY A 159 30.50 -12.33 -8.12
N GLY A 160 31.03 -13.55 -8.12
CA GLY A 160 30.42 -14.73 -8.76
C GLY A 160 29.42 -15.52 -7.91
N GLU A 161 29.17 -15.16 -6.65
CA GLU A 161 28.29 -15.96 -5.79
C GLU A 161 26.81 -15.86 -6.17
N HIS A 162 26.12 -17.01 -6.14
CA HIS A 162 24.69 -17.09 -6.40
C HIS A 162 23.90 -16.42 -5.26
N LEU A 163 23.10 -15.42 -5.61
CA LEU A 163 22.17 -14.77 -4.70
C LEU A 163 20.93 -15.65 -4.54
N HIS A 164 20.41 -15.76 -3.33
CA HIS A 164 19.18 -16.50 -3.08
C HIS A 164 18.00 -15.59 -3.41
N PRO A 165 17.02 -16.03 -4.22
CA PRO A 165 15.86 -15.21 -4.53
C PRO A 165 15.06 -14.87 -3.27
N LEU A 166 14.42 -13.70 -3.25
CA LEU A 166 13.49 -13.27 -2.21
C LEU A 166 12.15 -14.04 -2.29
N ASP A 167 12.23 -15.38 -2.25
CA ASP A 167 11.10 -16.30 -2.43
C ASP A 167 10.27 -16.46 -1.15
N HIS A 168 10.74 -15.97 0.00
CA HIS A 168 10.02 -16.03 1.28
C HIS A 168 8.61 -15.42 1.20
N GLY A 169 8.43 -14.30 0.49
CA GLY A 169 7.10 -13.71 0.29
C GLY A 169 6.17 -14.56 -0.58
N LEU A 170 6.68 -15.16 -1.66
CA LEU A 170 5.86 -15.96 -2.60
C LEU A 170 5.53 -17.34 -2.04
N ARG A 171 6.47 -17.98 -1.34
CA ARG A 171 6.33 -19.33 -0.79
C ARG A 171 5.34 -19.39 0.39
N THR A 172 5.25 -18.31 1.17
CA THR A 172 4.40 -18.20 2.37
C THR A 172 2.96 -17.77 2.04
N GLN A 173 2.70 -17.22 0.86
CA GLN A 173 1.35 -16.81 0.46
C GLN A 173 0.36 -17.99 0.32
N SER A 174 -0.83 -17.81 0.88
CA SER A 174 -1.95 -18.74 0.76
C SER A 174 -2.44 -18.88 -0.69
N LEU A 175 -3.08 -20.01 -1.01
CA LEU A 175 -3.70 -20.22 -2.33
C LEU A 175 -4.74 -19.13 -2.65
N PHE A 176 -5.49 -18.68 -1.66
CA PHE A 176 -6.45 -17.59 -1.80
C PHE A 176 -5.77 -16.28 -2.21
N ALA A 177 -4.70 -15.87 -1.52
CA ALA A 177 -3.97 -14.66 -1.87
C ALA A 177 -3.40 -14.73 -3.31
N ARG A 178 -2.89 -15.90 -3.73
CA ARG A 178 -2.43 -16.12 -5.11
C ARG A 178 -3.56 -15.97 -6.13
N CYS A 179 -4.77 -16.46 -5.84
CA CYS A 179 -5.94 -16.26 -6.69
C CYS A 179 -6.36 -14.78 -6.76
N ILE A 180 -6.39 -14.06 -5.64
CA ILE A 180 -6.70 -12.62 -5.61
C ILE A 180 -5.69 -11.81 -6.45
N ILE A 181 -4.38 -12.06 -6.27
CA ILE A 181 -3.32 -11.38 -7.03
C ILE A 181 -3.35 -11.75 -8.53
N PHE A 182 -3.78 -12.97 -8.88
CA PHE A 182 -4.01 -13.34 -10.28
C PHE A 182 -5.21 -12.58 -10.87
N SER A 183 -6.35 -12.55 -10.18
CA SER A 183 -7.54 -11.79 -10.58
C SER A 183 -7.26 -10.29 -10.69
N ALA A 184 -6.37 -9.74 -9.86
CA ALA A 184 -5.99 -8.32 -9.92
C ALA A 184 -5.34 -7.96 -11.26
N LYS A 185 -4.51 -8.85 -11.83
CA LYS A 185 -3.91 -8.67 -13.15
C LYS A 185 -4.94 -8.69 -14.29
N LEU A 186 -6.08 -9.35 -14.09
CA LEU A 186 -7.19 -9.38 -15.05
C LEU A 186 -8.03 -8.09 -14.95
N PHE A 187 -8.50 -7.74 -13.74
CA PHE A 187 -9.31 -6.54 -13.52
C PHE A 187 -8.55 -5.24 -13.78
N GLY A 188 -7.28 -5.16 -13.40
CA GLY A 188 -6.40 -4.02 -13.67
C GLY A 188 -5.77 -4.03 -15.07
N HIS A 189 -6.26 -4.85 -16.00
CA HIS A 189 -5.79 -4.79 -17.39
C HIS A 189 -6.55 -3.70 -18.16
N ILE A 190 -5.85 -2.97 -19.04
CA ILE A 190 -6.44 -1.86 -19.82
C ILE A 190 -7.66 -2.31 -20.67
N ILE A 191 -7.71 -3.58 -21.07
CA ILE A 191 -8.87 -4.15 -21.79
C ILE A 191 -10.12 -4.22 -20.89
N ALA A 192 -9.99 -4.53 -19.60
CA ALA A 192 -11.13 -4.54 -18.69
C ALA A 192 -11.71 -3.13 -18.51
N VAL A 193 -10.84 -2.13 -18.33
CA VAL A 193 -11.22 -0.71 -18.29
C VAL A 193 -11.84 -0.24 -19.63
N GLY A 194 -11.33 -0.72 -20.76
CA GLY A 194 -11.90 -0.44 -22.08
C GLY A 194 -13.29 -1.07 -22.27
N LEU A 195 -13.48 -2.34 -21.87
CA LEU A 195 -14.75 -3.04 -21.92
C LEU A 195 -15.81 -2.38 -21.03
N TYR A 196 -15.40 -1.88 -19.85
CA TYR A 196 -16.27 -1.07 -19.00
C TYR A 196 -16.84 0.15 -19.76
N TRP A 197 -15.98 0.98 -20.36
CA TRP A 197 -16.43 2.13 -21.15
C TRP A 197 -17.25 1.76 -22.38
N VAL A 198 -16.91 0.67 -23.08
CA VAL A 198 -17.75 0.14 -24.17
C VAL A 198 -19.16 -0.18 -23.66
N GLY A 199 -19.29 -0.80 -22.47
CA GLY A 199 -20.57 -1.04 -21.83
C GLY A 199 -21.37 0.26 -21.57
N ILE A 200 -20.72 1.29 -21.01
CA ILE A 200 -21.34 2.60 -20.76
C ILE A 200 -21.80 3.26 -22.08
N PHE A 201 -20.97 3.26 -23.12
CA PHE A 201 -21.34 3.85 -24.41
C PHE A 201 -22.46 3.08 -25.12
N VAL A 202 -22.50 1.75 -25.01
CA VAL A 202 -23.62 0.93 -25.50
C VAL A 202 -24.91 1.29 -24.77
N TRP A 203 -24.89 1.36 -23.44
CA TRP A 203 -26.05 1.77 -22.63
C TRP A 203 -26.56 3.18 -23.00
N LEU A 204 -25.65 4.15 -23.17
CA LEU A 204 -25.99 5.50 -23.65
C LEU A 204 -26.66 5.48 -25.04
N GLY A 205 -26.18 4.64 -25.96
CA GLY A 205 -26.76 4.48 -27.30
C GLY A 205 -28.20 3.96 -27.29
N PHE A 206 -28.56 3.14 -26.30
CA PHE A 206 -29.94 2.69 -26.10
C PHE A 206 -30.87 3.73 -25.44
N GLY A 207 -30.33 4.80 -24.83
CA GLY A 207 -31.13 5.82 -24.13
C GLY A 207 -32.23 6.45 -24.98
N HIS A 208 -31.94 6.75 -26.25
CA HIS A 208 -32.94 7.27 -27.20
C HIS A 208 -34.09 6.26 -27.46
N HIS A 209 -33.79 4.97 -27.61
CA HIS A 209 -34.81 3.93 -27.81
C HIS A 209 -35.65 3.69 -26.55
N CYS A 210 -35.07 3.90 -25.37
CA CYS A 210 -35.76 3.82 -24.08
C CYS A 210 -36.41 5.15 -23.64
N GLY A 211 -36.45 6.16 -24.52
CA GLY A 211 -37.05 7.47 -24.25
C GLY A 211 -36.41 8.25 -23.09
N TRP A 212 -35.16 7.95 -22.73
CA TRP A 212 -34.45 8.48 -21.55
C TRP A 212 -35.18 8.26 -20.21
N SER A 213 -36.05 7.23 -20.15
CA SER A 213 -36.88 6.92 -18.99
C SER A 213 -36.10 6.61 -17.70
N ASP A 214 -36.71 6.87 -16.54
CA ASP A 214 -36.09 6.58 -15.24
C ASP A 214 -35.72 5.09 -15.09
N ARG A 215 -36.51 4.17 -15.68
CA ARG A 215 -36.21 2.72 -15.70
C ARG A 215 -34.92 2.39 -16.46
N TRP A 216 -34.59 3.14 -17.52
CA TRP A 216 -33.29 3.01 -18.23
C TRP A 216 -32.11 3.55 -17.41
N GLN A 217 -32.34 4.53 -16.53
CA GLN A 217 -31.34 5.02 -15.58
C GLN A 217 -31.11 4.02 -14.42
N LEU A 218 -32.19 3.44 -13.87
CA LEU A 218 -32.11 2.41 -12.84
C LEU A 218 -31.30 1.19 -13.30
N TYR A 219 -31.51 0.71 -14.53
CA TYR A 219 -30.75 -0.45 -15.04
C TYR A 219 -29.23 -0.26 -15.06
N ILE A 220 -28.70 0.94 -15.33
CA ILE A 220 -27.26 1.16 -15.22
C ILE A 220 -26.85 1.35 -13.76
N ASN A 221 -27.67 2.06 -12.97
CA ASN A 221 -27.44 2.32 -11.55
C ASN A 221 -27.18 1.02 -10.81
N ASP A 222 -28.08 0.04 -10.94
CA ASP A 222 -28.03 -1.19 -10.18
C ASP A 222 -26.90 -2.12 -10.68
N ALA A 223 -26.58 -2.04 -11.98
CA ALA A 223 -25.44 -2.75 -12.57
C ALA A 223 -24.08 -2.16 -12.12
N THR A 224 -23.94 -0.83 -12.06
CA THR A 224 -22.73 -0.20 -11.52
C THR A 224 -22.65 -0.40 -10.01
N SER A 225 -23.77 -0.33 -9.26
CA SER A 225 -23.80 -0.63 -7.82
C SER A 225 -23.34 -2.06 -7.50
N ALA A 226 -23.82 -3.07 -8.23
CA ALA A 226 -23.37 -4.45 -8.04
C ALA A 226 -21.86 -4.62 -8.34
N LEU A 227 -21.37 -3.98 -9.41
CA LEU A 227 -19.94 -3.96 -9.76
C LEU A 227 -19.10 -3.21 -8.71
N MET A 228 -19.63 -2.13 -8.13
CA MET A 228 -18.96 -1.33 -7.13
C MET A 228 -18.74 -2.09 -5.83
N ILE A 229 -19.77 -2.74 -5.29
CA ILE A 229 -19.64 -3.61 -4.12
C ILE A 229 -18.53 -4.66 -4.36
N LEU A 230 -18.51 -5.28 -5.55
CA LEU A 230 -17.49 -6.27 -5.91
C LEU A 230 -16.08 -5.66 -5.96
N VAL A 231 -15.92 -4.53 -6.63
CA VAL A 231 -14.62 -3.87 -6.84
C VAL A 231 -14.07 -3.32 -5.53
N PHE A 232 -14.87 -2.68 -4.68
CA PHE A 232 -14.44 -2.20 -3.36
C PHE A 232 -14.00 -3.35 -2.45
N ALA A 233 -14.81 -4.40 -2.33
CA ALA A 233 -14.46 -5.56 -1.51
C ALA A 233 -13.20 -6.27 -2.04
N PHE A 234 -13.06 -6.38 -3.36
CA PHE A 234 -11.88 -6.94 -4.01
C PHE A 234 -10.63 -6.09 -3.75
N LEU A 235 -10.74 -4.77 -3.86
CA LEU A 235 -9.64 -3.83 -3.68
C LEU A 235 -9.17 -3.76 -2.22
N ALA A 236 -10.09 -3.79 -1.26
CA ALA A 236 -9.76 -3.88 0.17
C ALA A 236 -9.03 -5.19 0.52
N CYS A 237 -9.44 -6.30 -0.12
CA CYS A 237 -8.80 -7.60 0.06
C CYS A 237 -7.43 -7.70 -0.65
N LEU A 238 -7.32 -7.11 -1.84
CA LEU A 238 -6.08 -7.03 -2.61
C LEU A 238 -4.99 -6.24 -1.86
N ARG A 239 -5.38 -5.10 -1.27
CA ARG A 239 -4.51 -4.27 -0.41
C ARG A 239 -3.94 -5.07 0.77
N GLU A 240 -4.78 -5.81 1.48
CA GLU A 240 -4.34 -6.61 2.61
C GLU A 240 -3.37 -7.73 2.16
N CYS A 241 -3.65 -8.40 1.04
CA CYS A 241 -2.75 -9.40 0.46
C CYS A 241 -1.37 -8.84 0.04
N TYR A 242 -1.29 -7.58 -0.37
CA TYR A 242 -0.02 -6.91 -0.69
C TYR A 242 0.70 -6.39 0.57
N ALA A 243 -0.03 -5.93 1.59
CA ALA A 243 0.54 -5.56 2.87
C ALA A 243 1.23 -6.76 3.55
N ASP A 244 0.56 -7.93 3.62
CA ASP A 244 1.13 -9.18 4.16
C ASP A 244 2.40 -9.61 3.42
N TYR A 245 2.38 -9.52 2.08
CA TYR A 245 3.54 -9.84 1.25
C TYR A 245 4.71 -8.90 1.51
N THR A 246 4.44 -7.59 1.52
CA THR A 246 5.45 -6.54 1.76
C THR A 246 6.06 -6.70 3.14
N ASN A 247 5.26 -6.88 4.18
CA ASN A 247 5.74 -7.08 5.55
C ASN A 247 6.60 -8.35 5.68
N THR A 248 6.27 -9.44 4.97
CA THR A 248 7.10 -10.65 4.90
C THR A 248 8.46 -10.40 4.22
N CYS A 249 8.47 -9.63 3.13
CA CYS A 249 9.71 -9.25 2.42
C CYS A 249 10.58 -8.31 3.26
N VAL A 250 9.97 -7.34 3.95
CA VAL A 250 10.67 -6.41 4.85
C VAL A 250 11.28 -7.16 6.04
N ASP A 251 10.56 -8.11 6.67
CA ASP A 251 11.15 -8.93 7.74
C ASP A 251 12.38 -9.73 7.27
N ALA A 252 12.33 -10.30 6.06
CA ALA A 252 13.47 -11.00 5.48
C ALA A 252 14.70 -10.08 5.25
N ILE A 253 14.48 -8.83 4.84
CA ILE A 253 15.54 -7.80 4.73
C ILE A 253 16.06 -7.45 6.13
N PHE A 254 15.18 -7.13 7.08
CA PHE A 254 15.56 -6.72 8.43
C PHE A 254 16.38 -7.77 9.19
N ARG A 255 16.05 -9.06 9.05
CA ARG A 255 16.86 -10.15 9.62
C ARG A 255 18.26 -10.20 9.04
N LEU A 256 18.39 -9.93 7.74
CA LEU A 256 19.68 -9.92 7.06
C LEU A 256 20.50 -8.68 7.47
N ASP A 257 19.88 -7.50 7.58
CA ASP A 257 20.49 -6.28 8.11
C ASP A 257 20.92 -6.43 9.58
N SER A 258 20.09 -7.01 10.44
CA SER A 258 20.45 -7.32 11.83
C SER A 258 21.64 -8.29 11.92
N THR A 259 21.70 -9.29 11.03
CA THR A 259 22.83 -10.24 10.96
C THR A 259 24.11 -9.56 10.48
N LEU A 260 24.00 -8.68 9.48
CA LEU A 260 25.09 -7.88 8.95
C LEU A 260 25.62 -6.87 9.98
N GLU A 261 24.73 -6.18 10.71
CA GLU A 261 25.08 -5.28 11.82
C GLU A 261 25.92 -6.03 12.88
N LYS A 262 25.48 -7.22 13.29
CA LYS A 262 26.15 -8.03 14.33
C LYS A 262 27.56 -8.47 13.94
N GLU A 263 27.75 -8.95 12.71
CA GLU A 263 29.08 -9.33 12.21
C GLU A 263 29.98 -8.10 11.95
N LEU A 264 29.41 -6.97 11.53
CA LEU A 264 30.16 -5.72 11.37
C LEU A 264 30.65 -5.18 12.71
N ARG A 265 29.79 -5.07 13.72
CA ARG A 265 30.16 -4.62 15.07
C ARG A 265 31.29 -5.46 15.65
N ARG A 266 31.24 -6.79 15.45
CA ARG A 266 32.30 -7.72 15.85
C ARG A 266 33.65 -7.43 15.18
N LEU A 267 33.66 -7.09 13.88
CA LEU A 267 34.91 -6.81 13.14
C LEU A 267 35.43 -5.38 13.35
N SER A 268 34.55 -4.40 13.47
CA SER A 268 34.96 -3.00 13.68
C SER A 268 35.26 -2.66 15.14
N GLN A 269 34.74 -3.47 16.09
CA GLN A 269 34.67 -3.16 17.53
C GLN A 269 33.91 -1.83 17.77
N ASP A 270 32.75 -1.69 17.10
CA ASP A 270 31.91 -0.48 17.19
C ASP A 270 30.70 -0.74 18.10
N ASP A 271 30.78 -0.24 19.32
CA ASP A 271 29.71 -0.30 20.33
C ASP A 271 28.77 0.93 20.29
N LEU A 272 28.95 1.87 19.35
CA LEU A 272 28.11 3.07 19.28
C LEU A 272 26.70 2.69 18.77
N PRO A 273 25.62 3.20 19.40
CA PRO A 273 24.26 2.92 18.96
C PRO A 273 24.01 3.39 17.52
N ASN A 274 22.98 2.80 16.90
CA ASN A 274 22.49 3.26 15.60
C ASN A 274 22.02 4.72 15.71
N ALA A 275 22.31 5.52 14.68
CA ALA A 275 21.93 6.93 14.66
C ALA A 275 20.42 7.09 14.46
N THR A 276 19.82 8.07 15.12
CA THR A 276 18.45 8.50 14.81
C THR A 276 18.46 9.23 13.47
N GLU A 277 17.67 8.74 12.53
CA GLU A 277 17.42 9.39 11.25
C GLU A 277 16.11 10.17 11.30
N THR A 278 16.00 11.22 10.48
CA THR A 278 14.80 12.06 10.39
C THR A 278 14.37 12.23 8.94
N ILE A 279 13.18 11.76 8.59
CA ILE A 279 12.58 12.02 7.26
C ILE A 279 11.78 13.32 7.35
N MET A 280 12.27 14.38 6.69
CA MET A 280 11.54 15.64 6.57
C MET A 280 10.30 15.49 5.68
N PRO A 281 9.20 16.19 5.99
CA PRO A 281 7.99 16.15 5.18
C PRO A 281 8.20 16.86 3.83
N PRO A 282 7.73 16.28 2.70
CA PRO A 282 7.89 16.87 1.38
C PRO A 282 7.19 18.24 1.27
N LYS A 283 7.80 19.15 0.51
CA LYS A 283 7.25 20.49 0.24
C LYS A 283 6.15 20.39 -0.82
N GLU A 284 4.95 20.82 -0.47
CA GLU A 284 3.76 20.69 -1.32
C GLU A 284 2.96 21.99 -1.38
N THR A 285 2.09 22.09 -2.40
CA THR A 285 1.22 23.25 -2.59
C THR A 285 0.14 23.33 -1.50
N TYR A 286 -0.37 24.53 -1.23
CA TYR A 286 -1.42 24.73 -0.22
C TYR A 286 -2.66 23.85 -0.48
N LEU A 287 -3.11 23.73 -1.73
CA LEU A 287 -4.25 22.90 -2.09
C LEU A 287 -3.99 21.41 -1.81
N GLN A 288 -2.79 20.92 -2.15
CA GLN A 288 -2.39 19.53 -1.83
C GLN A 288 -2.36 19.29 -0.31
N VAL A 289 -1.97 20.28 0.49
CA VAL A 289 -2.03 20.21 1.95
C VAL A 289 -3.48 20.13 2.46
N VAL A 290 -4.41 20.87 1.88
CA VAL A 290 -5.86 20.75 2.21
C VAL A 290 -6.37 19.33 1.89
N ILE A 291 -5.97 18.75 0.77
CA ILE A 291 -6.32 17.36 0.41
C ILE A 291 -5.74 16.35 1.42
N PHE A 292 -4.52 16.56 1.93
CA PHE A 292 -3.98 15.72 3.02
C PHE A 292 -4.79 15.83 4.31
N TYR A 293 -5.29 17.01 4.66
CA TYR A 293 -6.20 17.16 5.81
C TYR A 293 -7.52 16.42 5.60
N TYR A 294 -8.10 16.49 4.40
CA TYR A 294 -9.35 15.82 4.06
C TYR A 294 -9.20 14.28 4.09
N ALA A 295 -8.13 13.77 3.47
CA ALA A 295 -7.78 12.35 3.47
C ALA A 295 -7.57 11.78 4.87
N ASP A 296 -6.86 12.50 5.75
CA ASP A 296 -6.68 12.11 7.15
C ASP A 296 -8.01 12.15 7.95
N VAL A 297 -8.93 13.07 7.65
CA VAL A 297 -10.25 13.11 8.30
C VAL A 297 -11.09 11.88 7.91
N ILE A 298 -11.15 11.52 6.62
CA ILE A 298 -11.85 10.33 6.13
C ILE A 298 -11.21 9.05 6.69
N GLY A 299 -9.88 8.93 6.56
CA GLY A 299 -9.10 7.78 7.00
C GLY A 299 -8.85 7.68 8.52
N THR A 300 -9.65 8.37 9.35
CA THR A 300 -9.59 8.26 10.81
C THR A 300 -10.97 8.08 11.42
N LEU A 301 -11.03 7.90 12.76
CA LEU A 301 -12.29 7.77 13.49
C LEU A 301 -13.27 8.94 13.20
N VAL A 302 -12.78 10.12 12.83
CA VAL A 302 -13.64 11.29 12.53
C VAL A 302 -14.57 10.99 11.35
N GLY A 303 -14.05 10.46 10.25
CA GLY A 303 -14.84 10.04 9.09
C GLY A 303 -15.90 9.00 9.46
N ILE A 304 -15.54 8.01 10.29
CA ILE A 304 -16.47 6.96 10.74
C ILE A 304 -17.55 7.50 11.69
N ILE A 305 -17.22 8.45 12.57
CA ILE A 305 -18.23 9.13 13.40
C ILE A 305 -19.18 9.94 12.51
N ILE A 306 -18.68 10.66 11.51
CA ILE A 306 -19.52 11.39 10.54
C ILE A 306 -20.43 10.41 9.80
N LEU A 307 -19.90 9.29 9.31
CA LEU A 307 -20.65 8.25 8.62
C LEU A 307 -21.77 7.67 9.52
N LEU A 308 -21.46 7.33 10.77
CA LEU A 308 -22.44 6.84 11.74
C LEU A 308 -23.51 7.90 12.03
N LEU A 309 -23.14 9.17 12.19
CA LEU A 309 -24.10 10.26 12.41
C LEU A 309 -25.02 10.46 11.20
N VAL A 310 -24.52 10.37 9.97
CA VAL A 310 -25.33 10.45 8.75
C VAL A 310 -26.32 9.28 8.68
N ILE A 311 -25.85 8.04 8.88
CA ILE A 311 -26.71 6.84 8.85
C ILE A 311 -27.76 6.89 9.97
N ILE A 312 -27.40 7.29 11.19
CA ILE A 312 -28.34 7.45 12.31
C ILE A 312 -29.36 8.54 12.02
N THR A 313 -28.94 9.68 11.47
CA THR A 313 -29.86 10.78 11.12
C THR A 313 -30.83 10.34 10.02
N TRP A 314 -30.35 9.65 8.99
CA TRP A 314 -31.19 9.08 7.94
C TRP A 314 -32.17 8.04 8.50
N ALA A 315 -31.71 7.10 9.34
CA ALA A 315 -32.58 6.10 9.97
C ALA A 315 -33.63 6.73 10.91
N ALA A 316 -33.29 7.81 11.61
CA ALA A 316 -34.20 8.52 12.52
C ALA A 316 -35.26 9.36 11.79
N VAL A 317 -34.95 9.88 10.60
CA VAL A 317 -35.89 10.70 9.79
C VAL A 317 -36.76 9.82 8.87
N GLY A 318 -36.27 8.64 8.47
CA GLY A 318 -36.99 7.71 7.59
C GLY A 318 -38.44 7.36 7.97
N PRO A 319 -38.83 7.20 9.26
CA PRO A 319 -40.21 6.98 9.66
C PRO A 319 -41.16 8.11 9.25
N VAL A 320 -40.68 9.36 9.17
CA VAL A 320 -41.48 10.52 8.73
C VAL A 320 -41.84 10.40 7.24
N PHE A 321 -40.96 9.80 6.44
CA PHE A 321 -41.14 9.59 5.00
C PHE A 321 -41.55 8.15 4.63
N GLN A 322 -41.97 7.36 5.63
CA GLN A 322 -42.41 5.96 5.49
C GLN A 322 -41.42 5.02 4.76
N PHE A 323 -40.12 5.36 4.73
CA PHE A 323 -39.10 4.63 3.98
C PHE A 323 -39.48 4.31 2.51
N ASN A 324 -40.10 5.28 1.82
CA ASN A 324 -40.44 5.14 0.40
C ASN A 324 -39.18 5.09 -0.50
N ASN A 325 -39.33 4.70 -1.77
CA ASN A 325 -38.21 4.56 -2.71
C ASN A 325 -37.39 5.87 -2.86
N THR A 326 -38.03 7.03 -2.76
CA THR A 326 -37.37 8.35 -2.79
C THR A 326 -36.50 8.59 -1.55
N TRP A 327 -36.89 8.08 -0.38
CA TRP A 327 -36.13 8.17 0.86
C TRP A 327 -34.87 7.27 0.84
N TRP A 328 -34.99 6.10 0.21
CA TRP A 328 -33.86 5.20 -0.04
C TRP A 328 -32.88 5.80 -1.06
N LEU A 329 -33.37 6.33 -2.17
CA LEU A 329 -32.52 6.99 -3.16
C LEU A 329 -31.77 8.22 -2.60
N LEU A 330 -32.30 8.88 -1.56
CA LEU A 330 -31.62 10.00 -0.90
C LEU A 330 -30.27 9.62 -0.27
N ILE A 331 -30.17 8.46 0.41
CA ILE A 331 -28.89 8.01 0.98
C ILE A 331 -27.92 7.58 -0.12
N GLY A 332 -28.43 6.97 -1.21
CA GLY A 332 -27.67 6.71 -2.43
C GLY A 332 -27.08 7.98 -3.05
N THR A 333 -27.89 9.02 -3.18
CA THR A 333 -27.48 10.31 -3.75
C THR A 333 -26.40 11.00 -2.91
N TYR A 334 -26.52 10.98 -1.58
CA TYR A 334 -25.48 11.50 -0.69
C TYR A 334 -24.18 10.67 -0.80
N ALA A 335 -24.29 9.35 -0.70
CA ALA A 335 -23.13 8.46 -0.75
C ALA A 335 -22.39 8.55 -2.09
N GLY A 336 -23.11 8.58 -3.21
CA GLY A 336 -22.52 8.72 -4.55
C GLY A 336 -21.80 10.06 -4.75
N LEU A 337 -22.37 11.18 -4.29
CA LEU A 337 -21.69 12.48 -4.39
C LEU A 337 -20.39 12.55 -3.55
N VAL A 338 -20.37 11.91 -2.37
CA VAL A 338 -19.19 11.84 -1.51
C VAL A 338 -18.17 10.84 -2.06
N GLY A 339 -18.57 9.60 -2.36
CA GLY A 339 -17.72 8.56 -2.95
C GLY A 339 -17.08 8.99 -4.26
N LEU A 340 -17.81 9.70 -5.12
CA LEU A 340 -17.24 10.35 -6.29
C LEU A 340 -16.04 11.24 -5.93
N PHE A 341 -16.23 12.20 -5.01
CA PHE A 341 -15.15 13.12 -4.62
C PHE A 341 -13.99 12.38 -3.92
N ASP A 342 -14.32 11.42 -3.05
CA ASP A 342 -13.37 10.59 -2.33
C ASP A 342 -12.54 9.72 -3.28
N SER A 343 -13.11 9.24 -4.40
CA SER A 343 -12.37 8.48 -5.42
C SER A 343 -11.27 9.32 -6.09
N PHE A 344 -11.53 10.59 -6.40
CA PHE A 344 -10.50 11.52 -6.91
C PHE A 344 -9.42 11.79 -5.86
N VAL A 345 -9.83 12.04 -4.61
CA VAL A 345 -8.91 12.27 -3.49
C VAL A 345 -8.03 11.04 -3.28
N LEU A 346 -8.61 9.85 -3.15
CA LEU A 346 -7.92 8.58 -2.95
C LEU A 346 -6.92 8.30 -4.08
N ARG A 347 -7.27 8.59 -5.34
CA ARG A 347 -6.38 8.47 -6.49
C ARG A 347 -5.19 9.44 -6.43
N ASN A 348 -5.41 10.69 -6.00
CA ASN A 348 -4.35 11.67 -5.81
C ASN A 348 -3.43 11.34 -4.62
N ILE A 349 -4.00 10.97 -3.47
CA ILE A 349 -3.23 10.51 -2.30
C ILE A 349 -2.41 9.28 -2.67
N GLN A 350 -2.98 8.32 -3.40
CA GLN A 350 -2.24 7.14 -3.87
C GLN A 350 -1.03 7.56 -4.73
N GLY A 351 -1.21 8.44 -5.72
CA GLY A 351 -0.09 8.94 -6.52
C GLY A 351 1.01 9.59 -5.68
N LYS A 352 0.65 10.37 -4.67
CA LYS A 352 1.60 11.00 -3.74
C LYS A 352 2.32 10.00 -2.83
N VAL A 353 1.61 9.01 -2.28
CA VAL A 353 2.18 7.91 -1.49
C VAL A 353 3.30 7.22 -2.28
N HIS A 354 3.01 6.81 -3.52
CA HIS A 354 4.01 6.14 -4.38
C HIS A 354 5.22 7.03 -4.68
N GLN A 355 5.01 8.30 -5.02
CA GLN A 355 6.10 9.25 -5.26
C GLN A 355 7.03 9.43 -4.04
N TYR A 356 6.46 9.48 -2.83
CA TYR A 356 7.25 9.66 -1.60
C TYR A 356 7.99 8.39 -1.16
N ILE A 357 7.43 7.21 -1.42
CA ILE A 357 8.10 5.92 -1.15
C ILE A 357 9.24 5.72 -2.16
N GLU A 358 8.96 5.94 -3.44
CA GLU A 358 9.96 5.88 -4.53
C GLU A 358 11.16 6.78 -4.24
N SER A 359 10.93 8.05 -3.87
CA SER A 359 12.02 8.97 -3.52
C SER A 359 12.88 8.49 -2.35
N GLN A 360 12.33 7.77 -1.37
CA GLN A 360 13.12 7.23 -0.25
C GLN A 360 13.87 5.95 -0.63
N ILE A 361 13.33 5.16 -1.56
CA ILE A 361 14.01 4.00 -2.15
C ILE A 361 15.19 4.48 -3.00
N ASP A 362 15.02 5.54 -3.80
CA ASP A 362 16.09 6.13 -4.62
C ASP A 362 17.22 6.70 -3.74
N ASP A 363 16.88 7.41 -2.66
CA ASP A 363 17.83 7.83 -1.61
C ASP A 363 18.65 6.65 -1.06
N LEU A 364 17.97 5.54 -0.71
CA LEU A 364 18.60 4.34 -0.19
C LEU A 364 19.47 3.63 -1.25
N ASP A 365 19.05 3.68 -2.52
CA ASP A 365 19.78 3.12 -3.65
C ASP A 365 21.08 3.88 -3.92
N GLU A 366 21.05 5.22 -3.86
CA GLU A 366 22.27 6.04 -3.87
C GLU A 366 23.17 5.74 -2.66
N ASP A 367 22.57 5.65 -1.46
CA ASP A 367 23.30 5.32 -0.23
C ASP A 367 24.05 3.98 -0.34
N ASP A 368 23.39 2.95 -0.88
CA ASP A 368 23.97 1.63 -1.13
C ASP A 368 25.08 1.67 -2.19
N LYS A 369 24.88 2.38 -3.30
CA LYS A 369 25.87 2.50 -4.38
C LYS A 369 27.20 3.07 -3.87
N ILE A 370 27.15 4.04 -2.96
CA ILE A 370 28.35 4.61 -2.32
C ILE A 370 29.14 3.52 -1.56
N ILE A 371 28.45 2.65 -0.82
CA ILE A 371 29.07 1.54 -0.08
C ILE A 371 29.70 0.53 -1.05
N PHE A 372 28.97 0.11 -2.08
CA PHE A 372 29.43 -0.89 -3.06
C PHE A 372 30.64 -0.39 -3.86
N ASN A 373 30.60 0.85 -4.35
CA ASN A 373 31.74 1.50 -5.00
C ASN A 373 32.93 1.59 -4.03
N GLY A 374 32.67 1.91 -2.76
CA GLY A 374 33.68 1.93 -1.70
C GLY A 374 34.39 0.58 -1.49
N LEU A 375 33.70 -0.54 -1.71
CA LEU A 375 34.24 -1.90 -1.61
C LEU A 375 34.69 -2.51 -2.95
N SER A 376 34.60 -1.80 -4.07
CA SER A 376 34.79 -2.35 -5.43
C SER A 376 33.88 -3.56 -5.74
N LEU A 377 32.73 -3.65 -5.09
CA LEU A 377 31.75 -4.72 -5.31
C LEU A 377 30.83 -4.38 -6.50
N PRO A 378 30.52 -5.33 -7.39
CA PRO A 378 29.45 -5.13 -8.37
C PRO A 378 28.12 -5.01 -7.64
N THR A 379 27.35 -3.96 -7.93
CA THR A 379 26.00 -3.76 -7.39
C THR A 379 25.04 -4.79 -8.00
N PRO A 380 24.48 -5.72 -7.22
CA PRO A 380 23.49 -6.63 -7.75
C PRO A 380 22.19 -5.88 -8.05
N SER A 381 21.59 -6.22 -9.18
CA SER A 381 20.26 -5.78 -9.60
C SER A 381 19.44 -7.02 -9.94
N ALA A 382 18.18 -7.05 -9.53
CA ALA A 382 17.21 -7.93 -10.13
C ALA A 382 17.06 -7.62 -11.63
N ASP A 383 16.59 -8.60 -12.40
CA ASP A 383 16.37 -8.44 -13.83
C ASP A 383 15.49 -7.23 -14.11
N LYS A 384 15.99 -6.29 -14.92
CA LYS A 384 15.20 -5.15 -15.37
C LYS A 384 13.99 -5.68 -16.14
N PRO A 385 12.76 -5.24 -15.81
CA PRO A 385 11.58 -5.71 -16.51
C PRO A 385 11.70 -5.37 -18.00
N LYS A 386 11.36 -6.37 -18.83
CA LYS A 386 11.28 -6.23 -20.30
C LYS A 386 10.45 -4.99 -20.66
N GLU A 387 10.81 -4.32 -21.76
CA GLU A 387 10.21 -3.03 -22.15
C GLU A 387 8.69 -2.99 -21.94
N PRO A 388 8.14 -1.90 -21.35
CA PRO A 388 6.73 -1.85 -20.99
C PRO A 388 5.87 -2.00 -22.25
N SER A 389 4.98 -2.99 -22.22
CA SER A 389 4.00 -3.25 -23.28
C SER A 389 3.15 -2.00 -23.54
N LEU A 390 2.57 -1.89 -24.74
CA LEU A 390 1.67 -0.78 -25.07
C LEU A 390 0.52 -0.64 -24.06
N SER A 391 -0.03 -1.77 -23.57
CA SER A 391 -1.04 -1.79 -22.51
C SER A 391 -0.53 -1.18 -21.20
N ARG A 392 0.72 -1.46 -20.79
CA ARG A 392 1.34 -0.92 -19.59
C ARG A 392 1.70 0.55 -19.72
N ARG A 393 2.13 1.01 -20.91
CA ARG A 393 2.35 2.44 -21.21
C ARG A 393 1.04 3.22 -21.11
N ALA A 394 -0.04 2.74 -21.74
CA ALA A 394 -1.35 3.36 -21.68
C ALA A 394 -1.91 3.42 -20.24
N SER A 395 -1.80 2.31 -19.50
CA SER A 395 -2.15 2.22 -18.07
C SER A 395 -1.42 3.30 -17.24
N ARG A 396 -0.10 3.44 -17.37
CA ARG A 396 0.68 4.47 -16.65
C ARG A 396 0.30 5.90 -17.01
N HIS A 397 -0.07 6.17 -18.28
CA HIS A 397 -0.57 7.49 -18.65
C HIS A 397 -1.91 7.81 -17.99
N ILE A 398 -2.84 6.85 -17.94
CA ILE A 398 -4.11 7.00 -17.22
C ILE A 398 -3.86 7.15 -15.72
N ASP A 399 -2.91 6.42 -15.16
CA ASP A 399 -2.51 6.51 -13.75
C ASP A 399 -1.97 7.91 -13.38
N ALA A 400 -1.05 8.45 -14.20
CA ALA A 400 -0.48 9.78 -14.02
C ALA A 400 -1.48 10.93 -14.25
N ILE A 401 -2.44 10.76 -15.17
CA ILE A 401 -3.52 11.74 -15.38
C ILE A 401 -4.46 11.70 -14.18
N SER A 402 -4.98 10.53 -13.81
CA SER A 402 -6.01 10.36 -12.78
C SER A 402 -5.56 10.77 -11.37
N SER A 403 -4.26 10.64 -11.05
CA SER A 403 -3.69 11.05 -9.75
C SER A 403 -3.32 12.54 -9.68
N ASN A 404 -3.46 13.30 -10.77
CA ASN A 404 -3.10 14.72 -10.81
C ASN A 404 -4.05 15.57 -9.94
N LEU A 405 -3.49 16.58 -9.25
CA LEU A 405 -4.22 17.57 -8.46
C LEU A 405 -5.38 18.24 -9.24
N LEU A 406 -5.21 18.45 -10.54
CA LEU A 406 -6.26 19.01 -11.41
C LEU A 406 -7.49 18.10 -11.53
N MET A 407 -7.33 16.78 -11.40
CA MET A 407 -8.46 15.85 -11.42
C MET A 407 -9.30 15.96 -10.14
N VAL A 408 -8.69 16.23 -8.98
CA VAL A 408 -9.43 16.47 -7.73
C VAL A 408 -10.28 17.75 -7.83
N LEU A 409 -9.75 18.81 -8.46
CA LEU A 409 -10.51 20.02 -8.77
C LEU A 409 -11.64 19.75 -9.76
N ALA A 410 -11.38 18.98 -10.82
CA ALA A 410 -12.42 18.58 -11.78
C ALA A 410 -13.53 17.76 -11.10
N GLY A 411 -13.16 16.81 -10.23
CA GLY A 411 -14.10 16.02 -9.42
C GLY A 411 -14.99 16.90 -8.54
N PHE A 412 -14.39 17.83 -7.79
CA PHE A 412 -15.14 18.79 -6.99
C PHE A 412 -16.13 19.61 -7.83
N LEU A 413 -15.71 20.09 -9.01
CA LEU A 413 -16.60 20.81 -9.93
C LEU A 413 -17.73 19.94 -10.48
N VAL A 414 -17.48 18.65 -10.74
CA VAL A 414 -18.52 17.69 -11.16
C VAL A 414 -19.51 17.42 -10.03
N THR A 415 -19.04 17.19 -8.79
CA THR A 415 -19.90 17.00 -7.60
C THR A 415 -20.81 18.21 -7.37
N ILE A 416 -20.25 19.44 -7.44
CA ILE A 416 -21.04 20.68 -7.34
C ILE A 416 -22.00 20.84 -8.53
N GLY A 417 -21.58 20.48 -9.75
CA GLY A 417 -22.43 20.51 -10.93
C GLY A 417 -23.65 19.60 -10.81
N CYS A 418 -23.46 18.36 -10.33
CA CYS A 418 -24.55 17.42 -10.04
C CYS A 418 -25.48 17.98 -8.96
N LEU A 419 -24.94 18.47 -7.84
CA LEU A 419 -25.70 19.08 -6.75
C LEU A 419 -26.56 20.27 -7.19
N VAL A 420 -26.02 21.16 -8.04
CA VAL A 420 -26.74 22.29 -8.62
C VAL A 420 -27.84 21.82 -9.57
N ALA A 421 -27.59 20.82 -10.42
CA ALA A 421 -28.58 20.26 -11.32
C ALA A 421 -29.75 19.61 -10.56
N SER A 422 -29.46 18.77 -9.56
CA SER A 422 -30.46 18.15 -8.68
C SER A 422 -31.29 19.19 -7.92
N SER A 423 -30.65 20.27 -7.46
CA SER A 423 -31.33 21.36 -6.75
C SER A 423 -32.24 22.17 -7.68
N ALA A 424 -31.80 22.45 -8.91
CA ALA A 424 -32.62 23.10 -9.94
C ALA A 424 -33.83 22.24 -10.36
N MET A 425 -33.69 20.91 -10.30
CA MET A 425 -34.78 19.95 -10.50
C MET A 425 -35.57 19.62 -9.23
N HIS A 426 -35.47 20.47 -8.19
CA HIS A 426 -36.18 20.36 -6.91
C HIS A 426 -36.10 18.98 -6.23
N TRP A 427 -34.98 18.26 -6.39
CA TRP A 427 -34.77 16.92 -5.84
C TRP A 427 -35.85 15.89 -6.24
N SER A 428 -36.46 16.08 -7.42
CA SER A 428 -37.28 15.07 -8.10
C SER A 428 -36.51 13.76 -8.35
N LEU A 429 -37.20 12.67 -8.69
CA LEU A 429 -36.59 11.36 -8.95
C LEU A 429 -35.42 11.45 -9.94
N THR A 430 -35.67 12.05 -11.11
CA THR A 430 -34.64 12.29 -12.14
C THR A 430 -33.54 13.22 -11.64
N GLY A 431 -33.87 14.22 -10.80
CA GLY A 431 -32.89 15.09 -10.14
C GLY A 431 -31.96 14.30 -9.21
N GLN A 432 -32.47 13.35 -8.44
CA GLN A 432 -31.66 12.48 -7.57
C GLN A 432 -30.79 11.52 -8.39
N LEU A 433 -31.34 10.91 -9.45
CA LEU A 433 -30.61 10.02 -10.35
C LEU A 433 -29.40 10.73 -11.02
N ILE A 434 -29.51 12.02 -11.36
CA ILE A 434 -28.39 12.84 -11.87
C ILE A 434 -27.24 12.99 -10.86
N SER A 435 -27.54 12.93 -9.55
CA SER A 435 -26.53 12.94 -8.48
C SER A 435 -26.22 11.54 -7.92
N ASN A 436 -26.66 10.46 -8.59
CA ASN A 436 -26.32 9.08 -8.23
C ASN A 436 -25.62 8.34 -9.38
N VAL A 437 -26.21 8.33 -10.58
CA VAL A 437 -25.74 7.55 -11.73
C VAL A 437 -24.41 8.05 -12.30
N PRO A 438 -24.23 9.34 -12.68
CA PRO A 438 -22.92 9.83 -13.14
C PRO A 438 -21.81 9.69 -12.07
N PRO A 439 -22.06 10.01 -10.79
CA PRO A 439 -21.13 9.70 -9.69
C PRO A 439 -20.72 8.21 -9.65
N SER A 440 -21.68 7.29 -9.57
CA SER A 440 -21.43 5.83 -9.53
C SER A 440 -20.59 5.34 -10.71
N ILE A 441 -20.88 5.82 -11.94
CA ILE A 441 -20.11 5.49 -13.15
C ILE A 441 -18.65 5.96 -13.03
N ILE A 442 -18.43 7.22 -12.67
CA ILE A 442 -17.08 7.79 -12.58
C ILE A 442 -16.30 7.10 -11.45
N GLU A 443 -16.91 6.92 -10.29
CA GLU A 443 -16.31 6.27 -9.11
C GLU A 443 -15.89 4.82 -9.43
N THR A 444 -16.75 4.05 -10.12
CA THR A 444 -16.43 2.69 -10.61
C THR A 444 -15.18 2.69 -11.50
N PHE A 445 -15.10 3.62 -12.44
CA PHE A 445 -13.95 3.76 -13.32
C PHE A 445 -12.67 4.11 -12.54
N PHE A 446 -12.75 5.01 -11.56
CA PHE A 446 -11.62 5.32 -10.69
C PHE A 446 -11.15 4.13 -9.87
N MET A 447 -12.06 3.29 -9.34
CA MET A 447 -11.69 2.08 -8.60
C MET A 447 -11.04 1.00 -9.49
N LEU A 448 -11.46 0.85 -10.74
CA LEU A 448 -10.79 -0.03 -11.72
C LEU A 448 -9.38 0.49 -12.10
N ILE A 449 -9.21 1.81 -12.22
CA ILE A 449 -7.87 2.42 -12.36
C ILE A 449 -7.04 2.21 -11.08
N LEU A 450 -7.66 2.22 -9.90
CA LEU A 450 -6.96 2.04 -8.62
C LEU A 450 -6.28 0.66 -8.58
N ILE A 451 -6.99 -0.42 -8.94
CA ILE A 451 -6.43 -1.77 -9.11
C ILE A 451 -5.25 -1.73 -10.10
N THR A 452 -5.42 -1.03 -11.22
CA THR A 452 -4.39 -0.90 -12.26
C THR A 452 -3.12 -0.24 -11.73
N GLY A 453 -3.24 0.87 -11.00
CA GLY A 453 -2.11 1.58 -10.38
C GLY A 453 -1.43 0.75 -9.29
N GLN A 454 -2.19 0.01 -8.48
CA GLN A 454 -1.62 -0.88 -7.46
C GLN A 454 -0.84 -2.04 -8.05
N ASN A 455 -1.34 -2.69 -9.10
CA ASN A 455 -0.59 -3.73 -9.81
C ASN A 455 0.78 -3.24 -10.30
N ASP A 456 0.84 -1.99 -10.80
CA ASP A 456 2.07 -1.43 -11.35
C ASP A 456 3.05 -0.98 -10.26
N ALA A 457 2.52 -0.41 -9.17
CA ALA A 457 3.27 -0.08 -7.97
C ALA A 457 3.86 -1.30 -7.27
N GLU A 458 3.05 -2.32 -7.00
CA GLU A 458 3.48 -3.58 -6.37
C GLU A 458 4.54 -4.30 -7.22
N ALA A 459 4.38 -4.29 -8.55
CA ALA A 459 5.37 -4.85 -9.46
C ALA A 459 6.72 -4.10 -9.41
N LYS A 460 6.72 -2.80 -9.07
CA LYS A 460 7.93 -2.01 -8.84
C LYS A 460 8.51 -2.27 -7.44
N ALA A 461 7.70 -2.16 -6.40
CA ALA A 461 8.09 -2.43 -5.01
C ALA A 461 8.74 -3.82 -4.84
N ARG A 462 8.23 -4.85 -5.54
CA ARG A 462 8.87 -6.19 -5.60
C ARG A 462 10.30 -6.17 -6.13
N ILE A 463 10.57 -5.40 -7.18
CA ILE A 463 11.91 -5.26 -7.76
C ILE A 463 12.81 -4.52 -6.78
N ASP A 464 12.32 -3.44 -6.19
CA ASP A 464 13.08 -2.58 -5.29
C ASP A 464 13.45 -3.29 -3.97
N LEU A 465 12.49 -3.98 -3.34
CA LEU A 465 12.75 -4.84 -2.18
C LEU A 465 13.71 -6.00 -2.51
N THR A 466 13.63 -6.58 -3.70
CA THR A 466 14.58 -7.61 -4.15
C THR A 466 15.98 -7.04 -4.35
N ASN A 467 16.11 -5.82 -4.90
CA ASN A 467 17.38 -5.12 -5.05
C ASN A 467 18.04 -4.86 -3.68
N ILE A 468 17.27 -4.34 -2.71
CA ILE A 468 17.74 -4.12 -1.33
C ILE A 468 18.21 -5.46 -0.75
N TYR A 469 17.38 -6.50 -0.80
CA TYR A 469 17.70 -7.84 -0.27
C TYR A 469 19.00 -8.42 -0.86
N TYR A 470 19.17 -8.37 -2.19
CA TYR A 470 20.36 -8.84 -2.88
C TYR A 470 21.63 -8.08 -2.48
N ARG A 471 21.55 -6.76 -2.27
CA ARG A 471 22.68 -5.95 -1.82
C ARG A 471 23.10 -6.33 -0.41
N ARG A 472 22.13 -6.45 0.51
CA ARG A 472 22.39 -6.87 1.89
C ARG A 472 22.99 -8.28 1.92
N GLN A 473 22.48 -9.22 1.12
CA GLN A 473 23.08 -10.55 0.97
C GLN A 473 24.53 -10.49 0.46
N ARG A 474 24.83 -9.64 -0.53
CA ARG A 474 26.18 -9.49 -1.08
C ARG A 474 27.16 -8.86 -0.07
N LEU A 475 26.71 -7.87 0.70
CA LEU A 475 27.49 -7.29 1.81
C LEU A 475 27.76 -8.33 2.91
N LEU A 476 26.78 -9.14 3.27
CA LEU A 476 26.94 -10.22 4.26
C LEU A 476 27.88 -11.34 3.77
N SER A 477 27.88 -11.66 2.48
CA SER A 477 28.88 -12.55 1.87
C SER A 477 30.29 -11.97 2.00
N PHE A 478 30.48 -10.70 1.62
CA PHE A 478 31.77 -10.01 1.72
C PHE A 478 32.33 -10.07 3.16
N ILE A 479 31.51 -9.75 4.15
CA ILE A 479 31.88 -9.80 5.57
C ILE A 479 32.19 -11.22 6.07
N LYS A 480 31.54 -12.27 5.53
CA LYS A 480 31.88 -13.66 5.84
C LYS A 480 33.25 -14.06 5.29
N HIS A 481 33.59 -13.71 4.04
CA HIS A 481 34.91 -14.02 3.46
C HIS A 481 36.04 -13.26 4.15
N VAL A 482 35.80 -12.00 4.53
CA VAL A 482 36.71 -11.22 5.38
C VAL A 482 37.07 -11.98 6.66
N LYS A 483 36.06 -12.49 7.38
CA LYS A 483 36.23 -13.23 8.64
C LYS A 483 37.02 -14.53 8.47
N THR A 484 36.90 -15.20 7.32
CA THR A 484 37.70 -16.41 7.01
C THR A 484 39.19 -16.07 6.87
N ILE A 485 39.54 -14.98 6.20
CA ILE A 485 40.94 -14.57 5.98
C ILE A 485 41.59 -14.13 7.30
N ASP A 486 40.86 -13.37 8.12
CA ASP A 486 41.35 -12.94 9.45
C ASP A 486 41.61 -14.14 10.38
N GLY A 487 40.74 -15.16 10.32
CA GLY A 487 40.92 -16.43 11.02
C GLY A 487 42.08 -17.30 10.53
N GLU A 488 42.44 -17.23 9.24
CA GLU A 488 43.64 -17.90 8.68
C GLU A 488 44.94 -17.16 9.02
N THR A 489 44.87 -15.92 9.52
CA THR A 489 46.04 -15.06 9.79
C THR A 489 46.50 -15.10 11.26
N GLN A 490 45.77 -15.76 12.16
CA GLN A 490 46.29 -16.06 13.51
C GLN A 490 47.30 -17.22 13.42
N PRO A 491 48.58 -17.02 13.81
CA PRO A 491 49.59 -18.08 13.70
C PRO A 491 49.32 -19.24 14.67
N ILE A 492 49.74 -20.43 14.25
CA ILE A 492 49.88 -21.59 15.13
C ILE A 492 51.12 -21.38 16.03
N GLU A 493 51.01 -20.50 17.02
CA GLU A 493 51.99 -20.36 18.12
C GLU A 493 51.55 -21.15 19.36
N SER A 494 51.46 -22.48 19.21
CA SER A 494 51.38 -23.42 20.32
C SER A 494 51.90 -24.82 19.94
N ALA A 495 52.93 -24.85 19.09
CA ALA A 495 53.78 -26.03 18.88
C ALA A 495 55.25 -25.61 19.03
N GLU A 496 56.01 -26.42 19.77
CA GLU A 496 57.48 -26.37 19.92
C GLU A 496 58.10 -25.22 20.74
N SER A 497 58.10 -25.38 22.08
CA SER A 497 59.35 -25.26 22.84
C SER A 497 59.33 -26.07 24.14
N ASN A 498 60.16 -27.13 24.19
CA ASN A 498 60.67 -27.90 25.36
C ASN A 498 59.75 -28.20 26.55
#